data_AF-A0A523SLX3-F1
#
_entry.id   AF-A0A523SLX3-F1
#
_cell.length_a   1.000
_cell.length_b   1.000
_cell.length_c   1.000
_cell.angle_alpha   90.00
_cell.angle_beta   90.00
_cell.angle_gamma   90.00
#
_symmetry.space_group_name_H-M   'P 1'
#
loop_
_entity.id
_entity.type
_entity.pdbx_description
1 polymer ?
#
loop_
_entity_poly.entity_id
_entity_poly.type
_entity_poly.pdbx_seq_one_letter_code
_entity_poly.pdbx_strand_id
1 'polypeptide(L)'
;MDYFVCWQFTKRNSLPYTSQEEIIVSNLIPLVRSKTFQAKVTSFYITRIFLTTVRLQIFTTDEHLEDIQRIIESSTSSLLLYEKNGPNSNPKVVSGYGPPEYEVDFREYLEDITKIGLELLLGDLNLAKRFAVSARFESQPRGTLHPQEILGEHFHDSSEYYRSLERDTNRLIEFWDRFRLHYVNRTPWDHFYYNIVLGADAPPGVSREQFVEAIGLS
;
A
#
# COMPACT_ATOMS: atom_id res chain seq x y z
N MET A 1 -15.08 -15.70 2.26
CA MET A 1 -15.38 -14.39 1.65
C MET A 1 -14.39 -13.40 2.23
N ASP A 2 -13.77 -12.57 1.40
CA ASP A 2 -12.77 -11.61 1.91
C ASP A 2 -13.46 -10.38 2.48
N TYR A 3 -13.03 -10.01 3.66
CA TYR A 3 -13.44 -8.85 4.43
C TYR A 3 -12.51 -7.70 4.18
N PHE A 4 -13.11 -6.55 3.99
CA PHE A 4 -12.42 -5.28 3.99
C PHE A 4 -12.57 -4.63 5.37
N VAL A 5 -11.45 -4.38 6.03
CA VAL A 5 -11.42 -3.80 7.36
C VAL A 5 -10.51 -2.57 7.36
N CYS A 6 -10.94 -1.54 8.09
CA CYS A 6 -10.29 -0.24 8.08
C CYS A 6 -10.05 0.27 9.51
N TRP A 7 -8.81 0.67 9.77
CA TRP A 7 -8.38 1.31 11.02
C TRP A 7 -7.79 2.68 10.74
N GLN A 8 -8.26 3.69 11.46
CA GLN A 8 -7.74 5.05 11.39
C GLN A 8 -6.93 5.40 12.65
N PHE A 9 -5.66 5.76 12.47
CA PHE A 9 -4.73 6.05 13.54
C PHE A 9 -4.33 7.53 13.56
N THR A 10 -4.30 8.12 14.74
CA THR A 10 -3.86 9.50 14.99
C THR A 10 -2.83 9.54 16.12
N LYS A 11 -1.80 10.40 16.01
CA LYS A 11 -0.80 10.60 17.07
C LYS A 11 -1.44 11.19 18.33
N ARG A 12 -1.16 10.63 19.52
CA ARG A 12 -1.71 11.08 20.82
C ARG A 12 -1.27 12.48 21.24
N ASN A 13 -0.06 12.92 20.86
CA ASN A 13 0.55 14.15 21.38
C ASN A 13 0.87 15.17 20.27
N SER A 14 0.47 16.42 20.49
CA SER A 14 0.60 17.59 19.60
C SER A 14 2.00 18.19 19.58
N LEU A 15 3.02 17.40 19.23
CA LEU A 15 4.35 17.94 18.93
C LEU A 15 4.43 18.43 17.48
N PRO A 16 5.23 19.48 17.19
CA PRO A 16 5.13 20.23 15.95
C PRO A 16 5.61 19.41 14.73
N TYR A 17 4.76 19.39 13.70
CA TYR A 17 5.01 19.17 12.27
C TYR A 17 5.69 17.89 11.74
N THR A 18 6.11 16.91 12.53
CA THR A 18 6.68 15.62 12.04
C THR A 18 5.68 14.44 12.00
N SER A 19 4.38 14.71 11.95
CA SER A 19 3.36 13.82 12.54
C SER A 19 2.89 12.59 11.75
N GLN A 20 3.12 12.48 10.44
CA GLN A 20 2.64 11.33 9.65
C GLN A 20 3.70 10.25 9.49
N GLU A 21 4.89 10.68 9.07
CA GLU A 21 6.03 9.79 8.84
C GLU A 21 6.36 8.98 10.10
N GLU A 22 6.31 9.63 11.27
CA GLU A 22 6.56 8.96 12.53
C GLU A 22 5.49 7.90 12.86
N ILE A 23 4.21 8.11 12.50
CA ILE A 23 3.15 7.10 12.67
C ILE A 23 3.42 5.91 11.75
N ILE A 24 3.69 6.18 10.47
CA ILE A 24 3.93 5.14 9.46
C ILE A 24 5.18 4.34 9.81
N VAL A 25 6.32 5.02 9.92
CA VAL A 25 7.63 4.41 10.06
C VAL A 25 7.77 3.73 11.42
N SER A 26 7.28 4.34 12.49
CA SER A 26 7.51 3.82 13.85
C SER A 26 6.44 2.83 14.31
N ASN A 27 5.26 2.78 13.67
CA ASN A 27 4.16 1.93 14.14
C ASN A 27 3.59 1.00 13.05
N LEU A 28 3.35 1.50 11.84
CA LEU A 28 2.72 0.69 10.79
C LEU A 28 3.71 -0.18 10.01
N ILE A 29 4.91 0.33 9.70
CA ILE A 29 5.95 -0.47 9.00
C ILE A 29 6.33 -1.72 9.81
N PRO A 30 6.60 -1.65 11.13
CA PRO A 30 6.87 -2.84 11.93
C PRO A 30 5.71 -3.85 11.92
N LEU A 31 4.47 -3.36 11.98
CA LEU A 31 3.27 -4.19 11.90
C LEU A 31 3.19 -4.95 10.56
N VAL A 32 3.33 -4.26 9.43
CA VAL A 32 3.21 -4.91 8.10
C VAL A 32 4.39 -5.82 7.78
N ARG A 33 5.54 -5.62 8.42
CA ARG A 33 6.70 -6.53 8.34
C ARG A 33 6.57 -7.76 9.24
N SER A 34 5.57 -7.81 10.12
CA SER A 34 5.36 -8.95 11.01
C SER A 34 4.88 -10.18 10.23
N LYS A 35 5.58 -11.31 10.40
CA LYS A 35 5.15 -12.61 9.83
C LYS A 35 3.74 -13.00 10.28
N THR A 36 3.37 -12.66 11.51
CA THR A 36 2.05 -12.97 12.06
C THR A 36 0.93 -12.19 11.37
N PHE A 37 1.22 -10.95 10.96
CA PHE A 37 0.30 -10.11 10.19
C PHE A 37 0.20 -10.60 8.74
N GLN A 38 1.35 -10.82 8.09
CA GLN A 38 1.41 -11.27 6.70
C GLN A 38 0.74 -12.62 6.47
N ALA A 39 0.80 -13.54 7.44
CA ALA A 39 0.15 -14.84 7.35
C ALA A 39 -1.39 -14.77 7.35
N LYS A 40 -1.97 -13.61 7.68
CA LYS A 40 -3.43 -13.43 7.84
C LYS A 40 -4.05 -12.43 6.87
N VAL A 41 -3.22 -11.67 6.16
CA VAL A 41 -3.65 -10.59 5.28
C VAL A 41 -3.44 -11.00 3.83
N THR A 42 -4.48 -10.86 3.01
CA THR A 42 -4.37 -11.10 1.56
C THR A 42 -3.77 -9.89 0.86
N SER A 43 -4.24 -8.69 1.21
CA SER A 43 -3.69 -7.43 0.71
C SER A 43 -3.95 -6.26 1.67
N PHE A 44 -3.16 -5.18 1.55
CA PHE A 44 -3.37 -3.97 2.35
C PHE A 44 -2.83 -2.73 1.66
N TYR A 45 -3.22 -1.55 2.15
CA TYR A 45 -2.57 -0.29 1.84
C TYR A 45 -2.75 0.72 2.98
N ILE A 46 -1.88 1.72 3.00
CA ILE A 46 -1.86 2.77 4.01
C ILE A 46 -2.10 4.12 3.33
N THR A 47 -3.15 4.82 3.73
CA THR A 47 -3.53 6.11 3.14
C THR A 47 -3.37 7.23 4.16
N ARG A 48 -2.82 8.37 3.73
CA ARG A 48 -2.87 9.61 4.52
C ARG A 48 -4.27 10.21 4.45
N ILE A 49 -4.86 10.50 5.62
CA ILE A 49 -6.14 11.23 5.68
C ILE A 49 -5.91 12.69 6.07
N PHE A 50 -5.04 12.94 7.05
CA PHE A 50 -4.66 14.29 7.50
C PHE A 50 -3.16 14.36 7.84
N LEU A 51 -2.68 15.55 8.25
CA LEU A 51 -1.29 15.75 8.66
C LEU A 51 -0.83 14.77 9.75
N THR A 52 -1.72 14.44 10.69
CA THR A 52 -1.46 13.62 11.89
C THR A 52 -2.18 12.29 11.87
N THR A 53 -2.82 11.93 10.74
CA THR A 53 -3.77 10.81 10.68
C THR A 53 -3.54 9.97 9.44
N VAL A 54 -3.42 8.67 9.66
CA VAL A 54 -3.27 7.66 8.62
C VAL A 54 -4.36 6.59 8.76
N ARG A 55 -4.63 5.91 7.66
CA ARG A 55 -5.63 4.85 7.56
C ARG A 55 -4.97 3.60 7.03
N LEU A 56 -5.07 2.50 7.76
CA LEU A 56 -4.68 1.16 7.30
C LEU A 56 -5.93 0.43 6.83
N GLN A 57 -5.89 -0.03 5.59
CA GLN A 57 -6.98 -0.74 4.93
C GLN A 57 -6.48 -2.13 4.59
N ILE A 58 -7.18 -3.16 5.06
CA ILE A 58 -6.74 -4.55 5.02
C ILE A 58 -7.84 -5.42 4.41
N PHE A 59 -7.42 -6.35 3.56
CA PHE A 59 -8.21 -7.47 3.09
C PHE A 59 -7.77 -8.75 3.80
N THR A 60 -8.76 -9.52 4.29
CA THR A 60 -8.54 -10.73 5.10
C THR A 60 -9.72 -11.69 4.98
N THR A 61 -9.56 -12.92 5.42
CA THR A 61 -10.66 -13.89 5.58
C THR A 61 -11.37 -13.74 6.92
N ASP A 62 -12.60 -14.27 7.01
CA ASP A 62 -13.43 -14.34 8.23
C ASP A 62 -12.69 -14.90 9.44
N GLU A 63 -12.03 -16.04 9.23
CA GLU A 63 -11.29 -16.80 10.24
C GLU A 63 -10.14 -16.00 10.88
N HIS A 64 -9.68 -14.93 10.24
CA HIS A 64 -8.53 -14.14 10.67
C HIS A 64 -8.92 -12.80 11.30
N LEU A 65 -10.19 -12.40 11.27
CA LEU A 65 -10.65 -11.08 11.70
C LEU A 65 -10.29 -10.75 13.15
N GLU A 66 -10.61 -11.64 14.09
CA GLU A 66 -10.34 -11.42 15.52
C GLU A 66 -8.84 -11.36 15.82
N ASP A 67 -8.05 -12.17 15.12
CA ASP A 67 -6.60 -12.21 15.28
C ASP A 67 -5.95 -10.93 14.73
N ILE A 68 -6.36 -10.47 13.55
CA ILE A 68 -5.87 -9.21 12.97
C ILE A 68 -6.20 -8.04 13.88
N GLN A 69 -7.41 -8.00 14.42
CA GLN A 69 -7.78 -6.96 15.37
C GLN A 69 -6.83 -6.95 16.58
N ARG A 70 -6.57 -8.11 17.18
CA ARG A 70 -5.66 -8.24 18.33
C ARG A 70 -4.22 -7.84 17.97
N ILE A 71 -3.75 -8.21 16.78
CA ILE A 71 -2.41 -7.84 16.28
C ILE A 71 -2.30 -6.32 16.13
N ILE A 72 -3.30 -5.67 15.55
CA ILE A 72 -3.31 -4.22 15.37
C ILE A 72 -3.35 -3.51 16.72
N GLU A 73 -4.30 -3.86 17.59
CA GLU A 73 -4.45 -3.24 18.90
C GLU A 73 -3.19 -3.33 19.77
N SER A 74 -2.51 -4.48 19.74
CA SER A 74 -1.24 -4.67 20.45
C SER A 74 -0.09 -3.87 19.83
N SER A 75 -0.02 -3.81 18.50
CA SER A 75 1.07 -3.14 17.76
C SER A 75 0.94 -1.62 17.73
N THR A 76 -0.26 -1.08 17.93
CA THR A 76 -0.55 0.37 17.84
C THR A 76 -1.04 0.98 19.15
N SER A 77 -0.72 0.38 20.29
CA SER A 77 -1.16 0.83 21.62
C SER A 77 -0.78 2.29 21.96
N SER A 78 0.26 2.81 21.31
CA SER A 78 0.74 4.20 21.39
C SER A 78 -0.12 5.21 20.60
N LEU A 79 -1.01 4.75 19.71
CA LEU A 79 -1.82 5.58 18.83
C LEU A 79 -3.24 5.79 19.38
N LEU A 80 -3.93 6.84 18.93
CA LEU A 80 -5.39 6.97 19.08
C LEU A 80 -6.05 6.26 17.91
N LEU A 81 -6.94 5.32 18.20
CA LEU A 81 -7.80 4.69 17.20
C LEU A 81 -9.10 5.50 17.11
N TYR A 82 -9.35 6.15 15.97
CA TYR A 82 -10.48 7.06 15.81
C TYR A 82 -11.69 6.40 15.15
N GLU A 83 -11.46 5.38 14.32
CA GLU A 83 -12.50 4.67 13.60
C GLU A 83 -12.11 3.20 13.45
N LYS A 84 -12.97 2.32 13.96
CA LYS A 84 -12.95 0.88 13.72
C LYS A 84 -14.19 0.54 12.93
N ASN A 85 -14.07 0.48 11.62
CA ASN A 85 -15.12 -0.12 10.81
C ASN A 85 -14.91 -1.63 10.90
N GLY A 86 -15.63 -2.27 11.81
CA GLY A 86 -15.71 -3.73 11.88
C GLY A 86 -16.31 -4.30 10.59
N PRO A 87 -16.29 -5.63 10.41
CA PRO A 87 -16.97 -6.28 9.30
C PRO A 87 -18.44 -5.84 9.34
N ASN A 88 -18.85 -4.93 8.46
CA ASN A 88 -20.26 -4.63 8.30
C ASN A 88 -20.94 -5.95 7.93
N SER A 89 -22.11 -6.21 8.53
CA SER A 89 -22.91 -7.43 8.37
C SER A 89 -23.42 -7.69 6.93
N ASN A 90 -23.00 -6.85 5.99
CA ASN A 90 -22.72 -7.25 4.63
C ASN A 90 -21.33 -6.68 4.32
N PRO A 91 -20.38 -7.45 3.77
CA PRO A 91 -19.38 -6.85 2.90
C PRO A 91 -20.18 -6.21 1.76
N LYS A 92 -20.68 -5.00 1.99
CA LYS A 92 -20.70 -4.01 0.95
C LYS A 92 -19.23 -3.95 0.59
N VAL A 93 -18.83 -4.73 -0.42
CA VAL A 93 -18.30 -4.15 -1.66
C VAL A 93 -18.65 -2.67 -1.59
N VAL A 94 -17.77 -1.89 -0.95
CA VAL A 94 -17.96 -0.46 -0.85
C VAL A 94 -17.67 -0.06 -2.27
N SER A 95 -18.73 -0.04 -3.08
CA SER A 95 -18.74 0.12 -4.52
C SER A 95 -18.18 1.49 -4.87
N GLY A 96 -16.86 1.61 -4.72
CA GLY A 96 -16.08 2.83 -4.91
C GLY A 96 -15.17 2.72 -6.12
N TYR A 97 -14.94 1.50 -6.62
CA TYR A 97 -13.97 1.24 -7.69
C TYR A 97 -14.61 0.88 -9.03
N GLY A 98 -15.91 0.59 -9.07
CA GLY A 98 -16.65 0.41 -10.32
C GLY A 98 -17.65 -0.76 -10.28
N PRO A 99 -18.05 -1.29 -11.45
CA PRO A 99 -18.76 -2.56 -11.57
C PRO A 99 -18.03 -3.73 -10.88
N PRO A 100 -18.72 -4.82 -10.50
CA PRO A 100 -18.15 -5.94 -9.75
C PRO A 100 -16.86 -6.54 -10.34
N GLU A 101 -16.78 -6.66 -11.66
CA GLU A 101 -15.61 -7.17 -12.38
C GLU A 101 -14.35 -6.32 -12.13
N TYR A 102 -14.49 -4.99 -12.11
CA TYR A 102 -13.38 -4.09 -11.80
C TYR A 102 -12.89 -4.21 -10.36
N GLU A 103 -13.76 -4.65 -9.45
CA GLU A 103 -13.36 -4.89 -8.06
C GLU A 103 -12.62 -6.22 -7.87
N VAL A 104 -12.92 -7.23 -8.69
CA VAL A 104 -12.16 -8.49 -8.69
C VAL A 104 -10.76 -8.20 -9.23
N ASP A 105 -10.68 -7.56 -10.40
CA ASP A 105 -9.41 -7.13 -10.98
C ASP A 105 -8.61 -6.25 -10.01
N PHE A 106 -9.30 -5.40 -9.23
CA PHE A 106 -8.68 -4.62 -8.17
C PHE A 106 -7.99 -5.48 -7.13
N ARG A 107 -8.74 -6.42 -6.55
CA ARG A 107 -8.25 -7.23 -5.44
C ARG A 107 -7.05 -8.03 -5.88
N GLU A 108 -7.13 -8.65 -7.05
CA GLU A 108 -6.03 -9.44 -7.61
C GLU A 108 -4.78 -8.59 -7.85
N TYR A 109 -4.96 -7.38 -8.42
CA TYR A 109 -3.86 -6.43 -8.54
C TYR A 109 -3.25 -6.05 -7.19
N LEU A 110 -4.08 -5.73 -6.20
CA LEU A 110 -3.62 -5.26 -4.91
C LEU A 110 -2.90 -6.38 -4.15
N GLU A 111 -3.34 -7.62 -4.29
CA GLU A 111 -2.64 -8.80 -3.80
C GLU A 111 -1.27 -8.97 -4.44
N ASP A 112 -1.17 -8.88 -5.77
CA ASP A 112 0.10 -8.98 -6.49
C ASP A 112 1.09 -7.91 -6.02
N ILE A 113 0.64 -6.64 -5.98
CA ILE A 113 1.47 -5.51 -5.54
C ILE A 113 1.78 -5.58 -4.04
N THR A 114 0.90 -6.13 -3.20
CA THR A 114 1.20 -6.36 -1.78
C THR A 114 2.34 -7.36 -1.63
N LYS A 115 2.32 -8.48 -2.36
CA LYS A 115 3.39 -9.49 -2.31
C LYS A 115 4.73 -8.90 -2.74
N ILE A 116 4.75 -8.18 -3.86
CA ILE A 116 5.95 -7.48 -4.35
C ILE A 116 6.42 -6.46 -3.31
N GLY A 117 5.53 -5.59 -2.83
CA GLY A 117 5.87 -4.55 -1.85
C GLY A 117 6.43 -5.11 -0.54
N LEU A 118 5.88 -6.23 -0.05
CA LEU A 118 6.40 -6.91 1.14
C LEU A 118 7.81 -7.47 0.93
N GLU A 119 8.08 -8.12 -0.19
CA GLU A 119 9.42 -8.64 -0.51
C GLU A 119 10.46 -7.50 -0.55
N LEU A 120 10.12 -6.37 -1.16
CA LEU A 120 10.98 -5.17 -1.18
C LEU A 120 11.23 -4.61 0.22
N LEU A 121 10.18 -4.49 1.04
CA LEU A 121 10.28 -4.01 2.43
C LEU A 121 11.10 -4.94 3.34
N LEU A 122 11.15 -6.23 3.03
CA LEU A 122 11.92 -7.23 3.77
C LEU A 122 13.40 -7.27 3.36
N GLY A 123 13.72 -6.89 2.12
CA GLY A 123 15.08 -6.79 1.60
C GLY A 123 15.81 -5.53 2.12
N ASP A 124 15.81 -4.47 1.32
CA ASP A 124 16.40 -3.17 1.67
C ASP A 124 15.33 -2.07 1.65
N LEU A 125 14.92 -1.65 2.85
CA LEU A 125 13.92 -0.61 3.04
C LEU A 125 14.30 0.72 2.38
N ASN A 126 15.58 1.12 2.45
CA ASN A 126 16.00 2.40 1.88
C ASN A 126 16.03 2.35 0.35
N LEU A 127 16.42 1.21 -0.21
CA LEU A 127 16.33 0.97 -1.65
C LEU A 127 14.87 0.99 -2.11
N ALA A 128 13.99 0.24 -1.44
CA ALA A 128 12.56 0.20 -1.75
C ALA A 128 11.93 1.60 -1.70
N LYS A 129 12.23 2.38 -0.65
CA LYS A 129 11.77 3.77 -0.53
C LYS A 129 12.27 4.67 -1.67
N ARG A 130 13.56 4.61 -2.00
CA ARG A 130 14.13 5.38 -3.13
C ARG A 130 13.47 5.03 -4.45
N PHE A 131 13.26 3.74 -4.69
CA PHE A 131 12.62 3.28 -5.90
C PHE A 131 11.14 3.71 -5.99
N ALA A 132 10.38 3.59 -4.90
CA ALA A 132 9.01 4.08 -4.82
C ALA A 132 8.93 5.58 -5.15
N VAL A 133 9.88 6.40 -4.70
CA VAL A 133 9.98 7.81 -5.11
C VAL A 133 10.27 7.96 -6.60
N SER A 134 11.29 7.28 -7.13
CA SER A 134 11.64 7.38 -8.56
C SER A 134 10.46 7.02 -9.44
N ALA A 135 9.84 5.87 -9.19
CA ALA A 135 8.65 5.43 -9.89
C ALA A 135 7.54 6.49 -9.81
N ARG A 136 7.21 7.02 -8.62
CA ARG A 136 6.14 8.03 -8.47
C ARG A 136 6.32 9.26 -9.36
N PHE A 137 7.54 9.75 -9.54
CA PHE A 137 7.80 10.97 -10.30
C PHE A 137 8.09 10.71 -11.78
N GLU A 138 8.65 9.55 -12.11
CA GLU A 138 9.01 9.19 -13.48
C GLU A 138 7.86 8.52 -14.24
N SER A 139 6.89 7.92 -13.53
CA SER A 139 5.72 7.24 -14.10
C SER A 139 4.43 8.06 -14.09
N GLN A 140 4.46 9.34 -13.71
CA GLN A 140 3.26 10.19 -13.76
C GLN A 140 2.76 10.36 -15.21
N PRO A 141 1.50 10.77 -15.43
CA PRO A 141 0.99 11.11 -16.78
C PRO A 141 1.80 12.20 -17.52
N ARG A 142 2.76 12.85 -16.85
CA ARG A 142 3.69 13.85 -17.39
C ARG A 142 5.15 13.37 -17.43
N GLY A 143 5.42 12.14 -16.99
CA GLY A 143 6.73 11.50 -17.03
C GLY A 143 7.09 11.01 -18.43
N THR A 144 8.36 10.70 -18.65
CA THR A 144 8.90 10.29 -19.95
C THR A 144 8.81 8.79 -20.23
N LEU A 145 8.52 7.98 -19.22
CA LEU A 145 8.56 6.51 -19.29
C LEU A 145 7.24 5.88 -18.84
N HIS A 146 6.92 4.71 -19.38
CA HIS A 146 5.75 3.96 -18.96
C HIS A 146 5.97 3.31 -17.58
N PRO A 147 4.93 3.23 -16.70
CA PRO A 147 5.06 2.58 -15.40
C PRO A 147 5.62 1.16 -15.49
N GLN A 148 5.27 0.41 -16.55
CA GLN A 148 5.79 -0.93 -16.80
C GLN A 148 7.31 -0.97 -16.99
N GLU A 149 7.89 0.04 -17.64
CA GLU A 149 9.33 0.11 -17.89
C GLU A 149 10.08 0.36 -16.57
N ILE A 150 9.59 1.29 -15.75
CA ILE A 150 10.25 1.65 -14.48
C ILE A 150 10.06 0.57 -13.40
N LEU A 151 8.82 0.09 -13.23
CA LEU A 151 8.45 -0.89 -12.21
C LEU A 151 8.95 -2.29 -12.55
N GLY A 152 8.90 -2.70 -13.82
CA GLY A 152 9.25 -4.05 -14.24
C GLY A 152 10.70 -4.42 -13.92
N GLU A 153 11.67 -3.57 -14.28
CA GLU A 153 13.09 -3.82 -14.02
C GLU A 153 13.38 -3.96 -12.52
N HIS A 154 12.84 -3.07 -11.70
CA HIS A 154 13.06 -3.14 -10.27
C HIS A 154 12.39 -4.36 -9.61
N PHE A 155 11.18 -4.69 -10.05
CA PHE A 155 10.49 -5.87 -9.56
C PHE A 155 11.24 -7.15 -9.95
N HIS A 156 11.79 -7.21 -11.17
CA HIS A 156 12.65 -8.31 -11.61
C HIS A 156 13.84 -8.51 -10.68
N ASP A 157 14.55 -7.44 -10.35
CA ASP A 157 15.75 -7.53 -9.51
C ASP A 157 15.43 -7.87 -8.06
N SER A 158 14.31 -7.35 -7.54
CA SER A 158 14.11 -7.25 -6.09
C SER A 158 12.93 -8.08 -5.55
N SER A 159 12.13 -8.71 -6.42
CA SER A 159 10.97 -9.53 -6.02
C SER A 159 11.04 -10.95 -6.60
N GLU A 160 11.03 -11.95 -5.72
CA GLU A 160 10.92 -13.36 -6.12
C GLU A 160 9.54 -13.65 -6.69
N TYR A 161 8.49 -13.09 -6.09
CA TYR A 161 7.13 -13.18 -6.60
C TYR A 161 7.02 -12.67 -8.04
N TYR A 162 7.57 -11.50 -8.33
CA TYR A 162 7.53 -10.95 -9.69
C TYR A 162 8.27 -11.82 -10.69
N ARG A 163 9.47 -12.31 -10.36
CA ARG A 163 10.19 -13.28 -11.20
C ARG A 163 9.39 -14.57 -11.43
N SER A 164 8.53 -14.96 -10.50
CA SER A 164 7.61 -16.08 -10.70
C SER A 164 6.50 -15.76 -11.71
N LEU A 165 6.02 -14.51 -11.77
CA LEU A 165 5.08 -14.04 -12.78
C LEU A 165 5.73 -14.04 -14.16
N GLU A 166 6.99 -13.60 -14.28
CA GLU A 166 7.70 -13.56 -15.57
C GLU A 166 7.88 -14.94 -16.22
N ARG A 167 7.94 -16.00 -15.41
CA ARG A 167 7.99 -17.39 -15.89
C ARG A 167 6.66 -17.88 -16.45
N ASP A 168 5.57 -17.18 -16.16
CA ASP A 168 4.22 -17.46 -16.64
C ASP A 168 3.71 -16.26 -17.45
N THR A 169 3.92 -16.31 -18.77
CA THR A 169 3.60 -15.20 -19.67
C THR A 169 2.15 -14.74 -19.57
N ASN A 170 1.19 -15.65 -19.35
CA ASN A 170 -0.21 -15.27 -19.24
C ASN A 170 -0.46 -14.46 -17.96
N ARG A 171 0.09 -14.92 -16.83
CA ARG A 171 -0.03 -14.20 -15.55
C ARG A 171 0.69 -12.85 -15.57
N LEU A 172 1.82 -12.74 -16.28
CA LEU A 172 2.52 -11.47 -16.45
C LEU A 172 1.69 -10.47 -17.28
N ILE A 173 1.04 -10.94 -18.34
CA ILE A 173 0.14 -10.11 -19.16
C ILE A 173 -1.04 -9.65 -18.32
N GLU A 174 -1.70 -10.56 -17.60
CA GLU A 174 -2.83 -10.25 -16.72
C GLU A 174 -2.43 -9.22 -15.65
N PHE A 175 -1.26 -9.37 -15.02
CA PHE A 175 -0.73 -8.41 -14.06
C PHE A 175 -0.63 -6.99 -14.65
N TRP A 176 -0.02 -6.84 -15.82
CA TRP A 176 0.16 -5.54 -16.46
C TRP A 176 -1.11 -4.98 -17.08
N ASP A 177 -2.02 -5.83 -17.55
CA ASP A 177 -3.33 -5.41 -18.05
C ASP A 177 -4.19 -4.87 -16.90
N ARG A 178 -4.23 -5.57 -15.74
CA ARG A 178 -4.85 -5.05 -14.52
C ARG A 178 -4.20 -3.71 -14.11
N PHE A 179 -2.86 -3.63 -14.09
CA PHE A 179 -2.15 -2.37 -13.80
C PHE A 179 -2.61 -1.23 -14.72
N ARG A 180 -2.64 -1.46 -16.05
CA ARG A 180 -2.96 -0.45 -17.06
C ARG A 180 -4.42 -0.02 -17.01
N LEU A 181 -5.34 -0.98 -16.84
CA LEU A 181 -6.79 -0.73 -16.73
C LEU A 181 -7.08 0.31 -15.64
N HIS A 182 -6.35 0.23 -14.54
CA HIS A 182 -6.55 1.12 -13.40
C HIS A 182 -5.69 2.39 -13.46
N TYR A 183 -4.54 2.39 -14.13
CA TYR A 183 -3.71 3.59 -14.36
C TYR A 183 -4.44 4.70 -15.13
N VAL A 184 -5.25 4.34 -16.13
CA VAL A 184 -5.85 5.33 -17.07
C VAL A 184 -7.20 5.87 -16.59
N ASN A 185 -7.99 5.08 -15.86
CA ASN A 185 -9.43 5.31 -15.82
C ASN A 185 -9.97 6.12 -14.63
N ARG A 186 -9.41 6.04 -13.40
CA ARG A 186 -10.05 6.69 -12.21
C ARG A 186 -9.13 7.10 -11.06
N THR A 187 -8.07 6.36 -10.78
CA THR A 187 -7.06 6.70 -9.77
C THR A 187 -5.80 6.00 -10.26
N PRO A 188 -4.66 6.66 -10.44
CA PRO A 188 -3.49 5.96 -10.95
C PRO A 188 -3.01 5.05 -9.81
N TRP A 189 -3.14 3.73 -9.95
CA TRP A 189 -2.92 2.75 -8.87
C TRP A 189 -1.47 2.44 -8.54
N ASP A 190 -0.56 3.10 -9.26
CA ASP A 190 0.82 3.32 -8.84
C ASP A 190 0.84 3.87 -7.39
N HIS A 191 -0.14 4.70 -7.01
CA HIS A 191 -0.32 5.18 -5.64
C HIS A 191 -0.42 4.08 -4.57
N PHE A 192 -0.98 2.90 -4.88
CA PHE A 192 -1.10 1.82 -3.90
C PHE A 192 0.25 1.17 -3.61
N TYR A 193 1.07 0.97 -4.65
CA TYR A 193 2.43 0.48 -4.48
C TYR A 193 3.25 1.43 -3.58
N TYR A 194 3.18 2.74 -3.82
CA TYR A 194 3.87 3.73 -2.97
C TYR A 194 3.29 3.75 -1.56
N ASN A 195 1.98 3.62 -1.40
CA ASN A 195 1.35 3.55 -0.09
C ASN A 195 1.73 2.30 0.70
N ILE A 196 2.06 1.19 0.04
CA ILE A 196 2.60 0.01 0.72
C ILE A 196 4.03 0.29 1.21
N VAL A 197 4.88 0.85 0.35
CA VAL A 197 6.32 1.02 0.65
C VAL A 197 6.59 2.24 1.54
N LEU A 198 5.98 3.38 1.22
CA LEU A 198 6.17 4.68 1.88
C LEU A 198 5.11 4.97 2.95
N GLY A 199 3.97 4.29 2.92
CA GLY A 199 2.81 4.60 3.77
C GLY A 199 2.13 5.94 3.45
N ALA A 200 2.54 6.60 2.37
CA ALA A 200 2.12 7.95 2.02
C ALA A 200 2.23 8.17 0.50
N ASP A 201 1.36 9.04 -0.01
CA ASP A 201 1.49 9.62 -1.36
C ASP A 201 1.88 11.10 -1.26
N ALA A 202 2.54 11.60 -2.30
CA ALA A 202 2.89 13.00 -2.45
C ALA A 202 1.65 13.83 -2.81
N PRO A 203 1.35 14.93 -2.10
CA PRO A 203 0.31 15.86 -2.50
C PRO A 203 0.55 16.42 -3.92
N PRO A 204 -0.51 16.76 -4.68
CA PRO A 204 -0.36 17.43 -5.97
C PRO A 204 0.52 18.69 -5.87
N GLY A 205 1.46 18.85 -6.80
CA GLY A 205 2.32 20.04 -6.88
C GLY A 205 3.55 20.01 -5.97
N VAL A 206 3.79 18.92 -5.23
CA VAL A 206 5.05 18.72 -4.48
C VAL A 206 6.15 18.28 -5.44
N SER A 207 7.31 18.93 -5.37
CA SER A 207 8.50 18.52 -6.15
C SER A 207 9.13 17.24 -5.61
N ARG A 208 9.96 16.57 -6.43
CA ARG A 208 10.69 15.36 -6.01
C ARG A 208 11.55 15.64 -4.79
N GLU A 209 12.27 16.76 -4.78
CA GLU A 209 13.19 17.17 -3.72
C GLU A 209 12.44 17.38 -2.40
N GLN A 210 11.33 18.12 -2.45
CA GLN A 210 10.48 18.35 -1.28
C GLN A 210 9.88 17.05 -0.74
N PHE A 211 9.52 16.11 -1.62
CA PHE A 211 8.99 14.83 -1.19
C PHE A 211 10.06 13.95 -0.53
N VAL A 212 11.26 13.85 -1.14
CA VAL A 212 12.42 13.12 -0.61
C VAL A 212 12.82 13.63 0.78
N GLU A 213 12.87 14.95 0.94
CA GLU A 213 13.15 15.59 2.23
C GLU A 213 12.06 15.25 3.26
N ALA A 214 10.78 15.32 2.87
CA ALA A 214 9.65 15.06 3.76
C ALA A 214 9.49 13.59 4.21
N ILE A 215 10.16 12.64 3.53
CA ILE A 215 10.17 11.21 3.92
C ILE A 215 11.56 10.73 4.40
N GLY A 216 12.47 11.68 4.68
CA GLY A 216 13.75 11.42 5.35
C GLY A 216 14.73 10.58 4.53
N LEU A 217 14.74 10.71 3.19
CA LEU A 217 15.64 9.95 2.31
C LEU A 217 16.98 10.66 1.98
N SER A 218 17.34 11.70 2.74
CA SER A 218 18.56 12.51 2.59
C SER A 218 19.86 11.75 2.85
#